data_AF-A0A964C9Q4-F1
#
_entry.id   AF-A0A964C9Q4-F1
#
_cell.length_a   1.000
_cell.length_b   1.000
_cell.length_c   1.000
_cell.angle_alpha   90.00
_cell.angle_beta   90.00
_cell.angle_gamma   90.00
#
_symmetry.space_group_name_H-M   'P 1'
#
loop_
_entity.id
_entity.type
_entity.pdbx_description
1 polymer ?
#
loop_
_entity_poly.entity_id
_entity_poly.type
_entity_poly.pdbx_seq_one_letter_code
_entity_poly.pdbx_strand_id
1 'polypeptide(L)' 'MKYPLHTVSKPVSGSEVQKLAHALKTGGYVANEAALALAKRIAARRHRRTTANAAQ' A
#
# COMPACT_ATOMS: atom_id res chain seq x y z
N MET A 1 6.67 -11.94 20.07
CA MET A 1 6.39 -10.56 20.54
C MET A 1 4.90 -10.45 20.84
N LYS A 2 4.53 -9.97 22.03
CA LYS A 2 3.14 -9.82 22.49
C LYS A 2 2.70 -8.41 22.13
N TYR A 3 1.88 -8.25 21.09
CA TYR A 3 1.37 -6.93 20.70
C TYR A 3 0.37 -6.44 21.76
N PRO A 4 0.53 -5.23 22.33
CA PRO A 4 -0.23 -4.75 23.49
C PRO A 4 -1.64 -4.26 23.15
N LEU A 5 -1.99 -4.25 21.87
CA LEU A 5 -3.32 -3.94 21.39
C LEU A 5 -3.99 -5.28 21.07
N HIS A 6 -5.26 -5.47 21.43
CA HIS A 6 -6.06 -6.68 21.18
C HIS A 6 -6.21 -7.09 19.70
N THR A 7 -5.32 -6.62 18.83
CA THR A 7 -5.13 -7.02 17.46
C THR A 7 -4.50 -8.41 17.42
N VAL A 8 -5.35 -9.44 17.36
CA VAL A 8 -4.91 -10.78 17.00
C VAL A 8 -4.58 -10.79 15.51
N SER A 9 -3.29 -10.82 15.17
CA SER A 9 -2.84 -11.05 13.80
C SER A 9 -3.25 -12.47 13.37
N LYS A 10 -4.26 -12.56 12.50
CA LYS A 10 -4.70 -13.83 11.91
C LYS A 10 -3.77 -14.20 10.74
N PRO A 11 -3.37 -15.47 10.61
CA PRO A 11 -2.63 -15.91 9.44
C PRO A 11 -3.49 -15.76 8.19
N VAL A 12 -2.91 -15.24 7.11
CA VAL A 12 -3.55 -15.26 5.79
C VAL A 12 -3.49 -16.71 5.29
N SER A 13 -4.63 -17.25 4.86
CA SER A 13 -4.74 -18.62 4.35
C SER A 13 -5.51 -18.67 3.03
N GLY A 14 -5.36 -19.76 2.27
CA GLY A 14 -6.08 -19.97 1.01
C GLY A 14 -5.51 -19.21 -0.19
N SER A 15 -6.37 -18.82 -1.12
CA SER A 15 -6.01 -18.18 -2.40
C SER A 15 -5.28 -16.85 -2.25
N GLU A 16 -5.54 -16.11 -1.16
CA GLU A 16 -4.88 -14.84 -0.86
C GLU A 16 -3.39 -15.01 -0.58
N VAL A 17 -2.97 -16.16 -0.02
CA VAL A 17 -1.54 -16.47 0.17
C VAL A 17 -0.82 -16.63 -1.16
N GLN A 18 -1.49 -17.21 -2.16
CA GLN A 18 -0.89 -17.41 -3.48
C GLN A 18 -0.62 -16.05 -4.17
N LYS A 19 -1.56 -15.10 -4.05
CA LYS A 19 -1.39 -13.73 -4.55
C LYS A 19 -0.20 -13.04 -3.88
N LEU A 20 -0.10 -13.15 -2.56
CA LEU A 20 1.03 -12.59 -1.79
C LEU A 20 2.35 -13.25 -2.16
N ALA A 21 2.38 -14.58 -2.25
CA ALA A 21 3.59 -15.34 -2.61
C ALA A 21 4.07 -15.03 -4.03
N HIS A 22 3.15 -14.88 -4.98
CA HIS A 22 3.47 -14.47 -6.34
C HIS A 22 4.06 -13.04 -6.35
N ALA A 23 3.40 -12.09 -5.69
CA ALA A 23 3.90 -10.71 -5.61
C ALA A 23 5.30 -10.64 -4.98
N LEU A 24 5.56 -11.40 -3.91
CA LEU A 24 6.89 -11.47 -3.30
C LEU A 24 7.95 -12.02 -4.28
N LYS A 25 7.64 -13.09 -5.01
CA LYS A 25 8.56 -13.68 -5.99
C LYS A 25 8.90 -12.75 -7.15
N THR A 26 7.93 -11.94 -7.61
CA THR A 26 8.13 -11.01 -8.72
C THR A 26 8.70 -9.65 -8.27
N GLY A 27 8.99 -9.46 -6.98
CA GLY A 27 9.35 -8.15 -6.42
C GLY A 27 8.23 -7.11 -6.48
N GLY A 28 6.98 -7.57 -6.64
CA GLY A 28 5.79 -6.75 -6.69
C GLY A 28 5.17 -6.53 -5.31
N TYR A 29 3.98 -5.94 -5.30
CA TYR A 29 3.21 -5.68 -4.09
C TYR A 29 1.73 -6.00 -4.30
N VAL A 30 1.04 -6.32 -3.21
CA VAL A 30 -0.43 -6.43 -3.18
C VAL A 30 -0.95 -5.25 -2.36
N ALA A 31 -1.79 -4.42 -2.97
CA ALA A 31 -2.42 -3.29 -2.30
C ALA A 31 -3.94 -3.37 -2.44
N ASN A 32 -4.64 -2.94 -1.40
CA ASN A 32 -6.07 -2.69 -1.46
C ASN A 32 -6.34 -1.49 -2.40
N GLU A 33 -7.41 -1.56 -3.20
CA GLU A 33 -7.90 -0.47 -4.04
C GLU A 33 -8.00 0.88 -3.31
N ALA A 34 -8.46 0.88 -2.05
CA ALA A 34 -8.54 2.10 -1.25
C ALA A 34 -7.15 2.72 -1.01
N ALA A 35 -6.13 1.88 -0.77
CA ALA A 35 -4.76 2.33 -0.59
C ALA A 35 -4.17 2.86 -1.91
N LEU A 36 -4.47 2.21 -3.04
CA LEU A 36 -4.06 2.68 -4.37
C LEU A 36 -4.68 4.04 -4.70
N ALA A 37 -5.97 4.21 -4.45
CA ALA A 37 -6.68 5.47 -4.67
C ALA A 37 -6.08 6.61 -3.82
N LEU A 38 -5.77 6.33 -2.56
CA LEU A 38 -5.13 7.30 -1.66
C LEU A 38 -3.73 7.68 -2.16
N ALA A 39 -2.90 6.70 -2.54
CA ALA A 39 -1.55 6.93 -3.06
C ALA A 39 -1.58 7.84 -4.30
N LYS A 40 -2.49 7.56 -5.26
CA LYS A 40 -2.69 8.39 -6.46
C LYS A 40 -3.06 9.83 -6.09
N ARG A 41 -3.98 10.01 -5.14
CA ARG A 41 -4.40 11.35 -4.68
C ARG A 41 -3.26 12.15 -4.05
N ILE A 42 -2.43 11.50 -3.23
CA ILE A 42 -1.27 12.14 -2.59
C ILE A 42 -0.22 12.50 -3.65
N ALA A 43 0.08 11.60 -4.59
CA ALA A 43 1.02 11.86 -5.68
C ALA A 43 0.58 13.07 -6.52
N ALA A 44 -0.69 13.11 -6.92
CA ALA A 44 -1.25 14.23 -7.68
C ALA A 44 -1.16 15.56 -6.91
N ARG A 45 -1.44 15.54 -5.59
CA ARG A 45 -1.30 16.73 -4.73
C ARG A 45 0.15 17.21 -4.67
N ARG A 46 1.11 16.30 -4.52
CA ARG A 46 2.54 16.64 -4.48
C ARG A 46 3.01 17.23 -5.80
N HIS A 47 2.64 16.62 -6.92
CA HIS A 47 2.97 17.12 -8.25
C HIS A 47 2.45 18.53 -8.48
N ARG A 48 1.19 18.83 -8.09
CA ARG A 48 0.64 20.19 -8.20
C ARG A 48 1.42 21.21 -7.38
N ARG A 49 1.88 20.83 -6.18
CA ARG A 49 2.71 21.71 -5.33
C ARG A 49 4.09 21.96 -5.93
N THR A 50 4.74 20.94 -6.47
CA THR A 50 6.05 21.10 -7.11
C THR A 50 5.95 21.96 -8.38
N THR A 51 4.91 21.79 -9.19
CA THR A 51 4.70 22.64 -10.38
C THR A 51 4.35 24.08 -10.01
N ALA A 52 3.56 24.29 -8.95
CA ALA A 52 3.23 25.65 -8.49
C ALA A 52 4.45 26.38 -7.93
N ASN A 53 5.32 25.68 -7.19
CA ASN A 53 6.57 26.24 -6.67
C ASN A 53 7.62 26.47 -7.76
N ALA A 54 7.59 25.70 -8.86
CA ALA A 54 8.50 25.88 -9.99
C ALA A 54 8.06 27.00 -10.96
N ALA A 55 6.83 27.50 -10.82
CA ALA A 55 6.27 28.60 -11.61
C ALA A 55 6.35 29.96 -10.89
N GLN A 56 6.94 29.99 -9.69
CA GLN A 56 7.31 31.21 -8.95
C GLN A 56 8.79 31.51 -9.18
#